data_AF-A0A371HW27-F1
#
_entry.id   AF-A0A371HW27-F1
#
_cell.length_a   1.000
_cell.length_b   1.000
_cell.length_c   1.000
_cell.angle_alpha   90.00
_cell.angle_beta   90.00
_cell.angle_gamma   90.00
#
_symmetry.space_group_name_H-M   'P 1'
#
loop_
_entity.id
_entity.type
_entity.pdbx_description
1 polymer ?
#
loop_
_entity_poly.entity_id
_entity_poly.type
_entity_poly.pdbx_seq_one_letter_code
_entity_poly.pdbx_strand_id
1 'polypeptide(L)'
;MITQLMIKRNNPGGAFKRSEEATLLTVTRPGHMTTDSSKTSSRPVIESLGDCVLNSLEDFVKQMAMSNIQFQQNVYATIQDLQSQISQLATTLNQLHSKGSGKIPSQIVINPQENVCAITLRSGKELQQ
;
A
#
# COMPACT_ATOMS: atom_id res chain seq x y z
N MET A 1 -9.01 14.36 -4.30
CA MET A 1 -10.36 14.35 -3.69
C MET A 1 -10.70 12.90 -3.35
N ILE A 2 -10.62 12.52 -2.08
CA ILE A 2 -11.05 11.19 -1.59
C ILE A 2 -12.20 11.47 -0.63
N THR A 3 -13.39 11.00 -0.96
CA THR A 3 -14.62 11.21 -0.19
C THR A 3 -14.66 10.22 0.97
N GLN A 4 -14.63 10.71 2.21
CA GLN A 4 -14.85 9.88 3.41
C GLN A 4 -16.34 9.90 3.78
N LEU A 5 -16.95 8.73 3.87
CA LEU A 5 -18.35 8.54 4.30
C LEU A 5 -18.39 8.39 5.83
N MET A 6 -18.89 9.41 6.53
CA MET A 6 -19.02 9.41 8.00
C MET A 6 -20.26 8.62 8.44
N ILE A 7 -20.09 7.41 8.97
CA ILE A 7 -21.17 6.65 9.60
C ILE A 7 -21.33 7.10 11.06
N LYS A 8 -22.45 7.78 11.36
CA LYS A 8 -22.84 8.23 12.71
C LYS A 8 -23.32 7.01 13.53
N ARG A 9 -22.59 6.64 14.60
CA ARG A 9 -23.04 5.61 15.56
C ARG A 9 -24.07 6.21 16.53
N ASN A 10 -25.27 5.62 16.58
CA ASN A 10 -26.31 5.93 17.55
C ASN A 10 -26.04 5.14 18.85
N ASN A 11 -25.93 5.84 19.97
CA ASN A 11 -25.65 5.29 21.29
C ASN A 11 -26.89 5.48 22.19
N PRO A 12 -27.55 4.41 22.65
CA PRO A 12 -28.53 4.52 23.73
C PRO A 12 -27.87 4.11 25.05
N GLY A 13 -27.34 5.08 25.77
CA GLY A 13 -27.05 4.92 27.19
C GLY A 13 -28.36 4.98 28.00
N GLY A 14 -28.65 3.92 28.76
CA GLY A 14 -29.79 3.86 29.69
C GLY A 14 -29.52 2.83 30.78
N ALA A 15 -29.19 3.32 31.97
CA ALA A 15 -28.84 2.55 33.14
C ALA A 15 -30.04 1.83 33.77
N PHE A 16 -29.84 0.61 34.30
CA PHE A 16 -30.68 0.09 35.37
C PHE A 16 -29.79 -0.49 36.47
N LYS A 17 -29.78 0.19 37.62
CA LYS A 17 -29.05 -0.17 38.83
C LYS A 17 -29.95 -1.03 39.73
N ARG A 18 -29.33 -2.04 40.36
CA ARG A 18 -29.56 -2.55 41.72
C ARG A 18 -30.95 -3.13 42.06
N SER A 19 -30.96 -4.43 42.35
CA SER A 19 -31.62 -4.93 43.56
C SER A 19 -30.88 -6.17 44.05
N GLU A 20 -30.23 -6.05 45.21
CA GLU A 20 -29.86 -7.18 46.05
C GLU A 20 -31.16 -7.78 46.58
N GLU A 21 -31.43 -9.04 46.26
CA GLU A 21 -32.39 -9.87 46.99
C GLU A 21 -31.60 -11.07 47.50
N ALA A 22 -31.20 -10.98 48.77
CA ALA A 22 -30.76 -12.13 49.54
C ALA A 22 -32.01 -12.89 49.99
N THR A 23 -32.11 -14.20 49.74
CA THR A 23 -33.04 -15.06 50.50
C THR A 23 -32.53 -16.50 50.64
N LEU A 24 -32.34 -16.85 51.91
CA LEU A 24 -32.24 -18.12 52.62
C LEU A 24 -31.64 -19.39 51.96
N LEU A 25 -30.52 -19.80 52.53
CA LEU A 25 -30.10 -21.20 52.64
C LEU A 25 -31.19 -22.03 53.34
N THR A 26 -31.95 -22.85 52.61
CA THR A 26 -32.73 -23.94 53.20
C THR A 26 -31.96 -25.25 53.05
N VAL A 27 -31.36 -25.72 54.15
CA VAL A 27 -30.88 -27.09 54.29
C VAL A 27 -32.10 -28.01 54.31
N THR A 28 -32.29 -28.79 53.24
CA THR A 28 -33.25 -29.91 53.24
C THR A 28 -32.49 -31.22 53.04
N ARG A 29 -32.78 -32.16 53.94
CA ARG A 29 -32.16 -33.50 54.08
C ARG A 29 -32.23 -34.34 52.79
N PRO A 30 -31.35 -35.36 52.67
CA PRO A 30 -31.08 -36.09 51.44
C PRO A 30 -32.18 -37.08 51.08
N GLY A 31 -32.66 -36.97 49.84
CA GLY A 31 -33.48 -37.96 49.14
C GLY A 31 -33.00 -38.05 47.69
N HIS A 32 -32.53 -39.22 47.31
CA HIS A 32 -32.04 -39.55 45.97
C HIS A 32 -33.17 -39.44 44.94
N MET A 33 -33.01 -38.54 43.97
CA MET A 33 -33.48 -38.71 42.60
C MET A 33 -32.44 -38.06 41.69
N THR A 34 -31.51 -38.86 41.18
CA THR A 34 -30.79 -38.50 39.96
C THR A 34 -31.82 -38.45 38.85
N THR A 35 -32.30 -37.25 38.54
CA THR A 35 -32.76 -36.99 37.18
C THR A 35 -31.49 -36.71 36.41
N ASP A 36 -30.95 -37.75 35.77
CA ASP A 36 -30.11 -37.57 34.59
C ASP A 36 -30.98 -36.82 33.57
N SER A 37 -30.92 -35.49 33.65
CA SER A 37 -31.28 -34.64 32.53
C SER A 37 -30.17 -34.82 31.50
N SER A 38 -30.19 -35.96 30.82
CA SER A 38 -29.95 -36.00 29.40
C SER A 38 -31.05 -35.13 28.79
N LYS A 39 -30.89 -33.81 28.94
CA LYS A 39 -31.39 -32.87 27.96
C LYS A 39 -30.59 -33.24 26.74
N THR A 40 -31.10 -34.23 26.00
CA THR A 40 -30.75 -34.48 24.63
C THR A 40 -30.82 -33.10 24.02
N SER A 41 -29.63 -32.56 23.79
CA SER A 41 -29.36 -31.27 23.19
C SER A 41 -29.75 -31.40 21.72
N SER A 42 -31.04 -31.68 21.50
CA SER A 42 -31.67 -31.67 20.20
C SER A 42 -31.92 -30.20 19.96
N ARG A 43 -30.87 -29.47 19.57
CA ARG A 43 -31.04 -28.13 19.01
C ARG A 43 -32.11 -28.28 17.93
N PRO A 44 -33.20 -27.50 17.98
CA PRO A 44 -34.24 -27.61 16.96
C PRO A 44 -33.57 -27.40 15.61
N VAL A 45 -33.90 -28.24 14.63
CA VAL A 45 -33.27 -28.27 13.29
C VAL A 45 -33.25 -26.88 12.62
N ILE A 46 -34.24 -26.05 12.98
CA ILE A 46 -34.38 -24.65 12.56
C ILE A 46 -33.23 -23.76 13.09
N GLU A 47 -32.75 -23.97 14.32
CA GLU A 47 -31.62 -23.23 14.90
C GLU A 47 -30.29 -23.64 14.26
N SER A 48 -30.09 -24.93 14.00
CA SER A 48 -28.91 -25.44 13.30
C SER A 48 -28.86 -24.97 11.83
N LEU A 49 -30.01 -24.83 11.18
CA LEU A 49 -30.09 -24.32 9.81
C LEU A 49 -29.87 -22.80 9.79
N GLY A 50 -30.36 -22.07 10.80
CA GLY A 50 -30.10 -20.65 10.99
C GLY A 50 -28.61 -20.35 11.14
N ASP A 51 -27.91 -21.11 11.98
CA ASP A 51 -26.45 -21.01 12.13
C ASP A 51 -25.72 -21.28 10.81
N CYS A 52 -26.15 -22.31 10.05
CA CYS A 52 -25.54 -22.65 8.76
C CYS A 52 -25.68 -21.52 7.73
N VAL A 53 -26.87 -20.94 7.60
CA VAL A 53 -27.14 -19.84 6.64
C VAL A 53 -26.40 -18.57 7.05
N LEU A 54 -26.36 -18.23 8.35
CA LEU A 54 -25.63 -17.06 8.83
C LEU A 54 -24.12 -17.20 8.61
N ASN A 55 -23.54 -18.36 8.91
CA ASN A 55 -22.12 -18.62 8.66
C ASN A 55 -21.79 -18.54 7.17
N SER A 56 -22.66 -19.08 6.29
CA SER A 56 -22.45 -19.03 4.84
C SER A 56 -22.49 -17.61 4.29
N LEU A 57 -23.39 -16.76 4.77
CA LEU A 57 -23.45 -15.35 4.38
C LEU A 57 -22.25 -14.57 4.92
N GLU A 58 -21.86 -14.83 6.17
CA GLU A 58 -20.68 -14.22 6.78
C GLU A 58 -19.42 -14.54 5.97
N ASP A 59 -19.22 -15.80 5.58
CA ASP A 59 -18.09 -16.23 4.77
C ASP A 59 -18.10 -15.60 3.38
N PHE A 60 -19.28 -15.48 2.75
CA PHE A 60 -19.40 -14.78 1.47
C PHE A 60 -19.01 -13.31 1.57
N VAL A 61 -19.48 -12.62 2.62
CA VAL A 61 -19.13 -11.21 2.87
C VAL A 61 -17.64 -11.05 3.17
N LYS A 62 -17.05 -11.97 3.96
CA LYS A 62 -15.60 -12.00 4.21
C LYS A 62 -14.82 -12.19 2.92
N GLN A 63 -15.21 -13.13 2.07
CA GLN A 63 -14.56 -13.35 0.77
C GLN A 63 -14.63 -12.11 -0.11
N MET A 64 -15.78 -11.43 -0.15
CA MET A 64 -15.94 -10.18 -0.91
C MET A 64 -15.03 -9.07 -0.37
N ALA A 65 -14.97 -8.91 0.95
CA ALA A 65 -14.09 -7.93 1.58
C ALA A 65 -12.61 -8.24 1.29
N MET A 66 -12.21 -9.50 1.38
CA MET A 66 -10.85 -9.94 1.05
C MET A 66 -10.50 -9.68 -0.41
N SER A 67 -11.41 -10.02 -1.34
CA SER A 67 -11.22 -9.78 -2.77
C SER A 67 -11.03 -8.29 -3.06
N ASN A 68 -11.82 -7.42 -2.42
CA ASN A 68 -11.67 -5.97 -2.56
C ASN A 68 -10.34 -5.46 -2.00
N ILE A 69 -9.91 -5.94 -0.82
CA ILE A 69 -8.62 -5.56 -0.23
C ILE A 69 -7.47 -6.00 -1.15
N GLN A 70 -7.51 -7.23 -1.66
CA GLN A 70 -6.50 -7.76 -2.56
C GLN A 70 -6.45 -6.96 -3.87
N PHE A 71 -7.61 -6.60 -4.44
CA PHE A 71 -7.67 -5.76 -5.63
C PHE A 71 -7.02 -4.39 -5.37
N GLN A 72 -7.33 -3.74 -4.25
CA GLN A 72 -6.71 -2.46 -3.87
C GLN A 72 -5.20 -2.57 -3.67
N GLN A 73 -4.73 -3.62 -2.99
CA GLN A 73 -3.31 -3.89 -2.81
C GLN A 73 -2.60 -4.10 -4.15
N ASN A 74 -3.21 -4.87 -5.06
CA ASN A 74 -2.67 -5.11 -6.39
C ASN A 74 -2.55 -3.80 -7.19
N VAL A 75 -3.59 -2.97 -7.18
CA VAL A 75 -3.56 -1.65 -7.84
C VAL A 75 -2.43 -0.79 -7.29
N TYR A 76 -2.28 -0.72 -5.96
CA TYR A 76 -1.19 0.04 -5.35
C TYR A 76 0.19 -0.50 -5.74
N ALA A 77 0.37 -1.82 -5.70
CA ALA A 77 1.62 -2.47 -6.09
C ALA A 77 1.97 -2.19 -7.56
N THR A 78 1.00 -2.29 -8.48
CA THR A 78 1.22 -1.97 -9.90
C THR A 78 1.60 -0.52 -10.10
N ILE A 79 0.97 0.43 -9.39
CA ILE A 79 1.32 1.85 -9.47
C ILE A 79 2.76 2.09 -8.99
N GLN A 80 3.16 1.48 -7.87
CA GLN A 80 4.52 1.59 -7.34
C GLN A 80 5.55 1.02 -8.31
N ASP A 81 5.25 -0.14 -8.91
CA ASP A 81 6.13 -0.76 -9.91
C ASP A 81 6.31 0.15 -11.13
N LEU A 82 5.22 0.70 -11.67
CA LEU A 82 5.27 1.65 -12.79
C LEU A 82 6.07 2.91 -12.44
N GLN A 83 5.91 3.46 -11.23
CA GLN A 83 6.71 4.61 -10.76
C GLN A 83 8.20 4.30 -10.72
N SER A 84 8.56 3.10 -10.27
CA SER A 84 9.95 2.62 -10.25
C SER A 84 10.51 2.49 -11.67
N GLN A 85 9.79 1.84 -12.57
CA GLN A 85 10.19 1.70 -13.97
C GLN A 85 10.41 3.05 -14.65
N ILE A 86 9.51 4.02 -14.44
CA ILE A 86 9.65 5.38 -14.97
C ILE A 86 10.88 6.09 -14.41
N SER A 87 11.16 5.92 -13.11
CA SER A 87 12.34 6.53 -12.46
C SER A 87 13.65 5.97 -13.00
N GLN A 88 13.71 4.65 -13.25
CA GLN A 88 14.86 3.99 -13.87
C GLN A 88 15.03 4.44 -15.34
N LEU A 89 13.93 4.56 -16.08
CA LEU A 89 13.94 5.05 -17.45
C LEU A 89 14.46 6.50 -17.52
N ALA A 90 13.96 7.39 -16.65
CA ALA A 90 14.42 8.77 -16.57
C ALA A 90 15.92 8.85 -16.25
N THR A 91 16.40 7.99 -15.35
CA THR A 91 17.84 7.88 -15.02
C THR A 91 18.66 7.45 -16.24
N THR A 92 18.18 6.44 -16.96
CA THR A 92 18.85 5.94 -18.17
C THR A 92 18.90 7.00 -19.27
N LEU A 93 17.79 7.72 -19.49
CA LEU A 93 17.73 8.81 -20.46
C LEU A 93 18.67 9.96 -20.10
N ASN A 94 18.75 10.33 -18.82
CA ASN A 94 19.69 11.36 -18.36
C ASN A 94 21.15 10.94 -18.58
N GLN A 95 21.48 9.67 -18.33
CA GLN A 95 22.83 9.15 -18.61
C GLN A 95 23.13 9.15 -20.11
N LEU A 96 22.17 8.74 -20.94
CA LEU A 96 22.32 8.74 -22.39
C LEU A 96 22.51 10.16 -22.92
N HIS A 97 21.69 11.11 -22.46
CA HIS A 97 21.80 12.52 -22.81
C HIS A 97 23.14 13.11 -22.35
N SER A 98 23.58 12.82 -21.12
CA SER A 98 24.89 13.27 -20.61
C SER A 98 26.06 12.70 -21.42
N LYS A 99 25.97 11.44 -21.87
CA LYS A 99 27.00 10.81 -22.73
C LYS A 99 26.99 11.38 -24.16
N GLY A 100 25.82 11.80 -24.67
CA GLY A 100 25.68 12.46 -25.97
C GLY A 100 26.00 13.96 -25.96
N SER A 101 25.87 14.63 -24.81
CA SER A 101 25.99 16.09 -24.62
C SER A 101 27.44 16.62 -24.52
N GLY A 102 28.43 15.83 -24.92
CA GLY A 102 29.72 16.41 -25.28
C GLY A 102 30.70 16.57 -24.13
N LYS A 103 31.73 15.73 -24.20
CA LYS A 103 33.10 16.25 -24.15
C LYS A 103 33.62 16.19 -25.57
N ILE A 104 33.15 17.08 -26.44
CA ILE A 104 33.95 17.44 -27.61
C ILE A 104 35.18 18.08 -26.97
N PRO A 105 36.39 17.53 -27.14
CA PRO A 105 37.57 18.25 -26.69
C PRO A 105 37.49 19.61 -27.38
N SER A 106 37.37 20.67 -26.59
CA SER A 106 37.63 22.03 -27.04
C SER A 106 39.11 22.06 -27.40
N GLN A 107 39.45 21.49 -28.55
CA GLN A 107 40.76 21.62 -29.11
C GLN A 107 40.85 23.10 -29.38
N ILE A 108 41.61 23.80 -28.55
CA ILE A 108 42.12 25.12 -28.90
C ILE A 108 42.98 24.83 -30.13
N VAL A 109 42.38 24.91 -31.31
CA VAL A 109 43.11 25.00 -32.55
C VAL A 109 43.73 26.38 -32.49
N ILE A 110 44.95 26.44 -31.94
CA ILE A 110 45.82 27.59 -32.15
C ILE A 110 45.85 27.77 -33.66
N ASN A 111 45.27 28.86 -34.13
CA ASN A 111 45.21 29.17 -35.56
C ASN A 111 46.64 29.16 -36.09
N PRO A 112 47.02 28.25 -37.01
CA PRO A 112 48.35 28.24 -37.58
C PRO A 112 48.60 29.45 -38.50
N GLN A 113 47.71 30.44 -38.58
CA GLN A 113 48.01 31.73 -39.20
C GLN A 113 48.99 32.61 -38.42
N GLU A 114 49.51 32.19 -37.26
CA GLU A 114 50.73 32.80 -36.73
C GLU A 114 52.01 32.30 -37.44
N ASN A 115 51.87 31.53 -38.53
CA ASN A 115 52.93 31.43 -39.52
C ASN A 115 52.88 32.66 -40.43
N VAL A 116 53.30 33.82 -39.91
CA VAL A 116 53.72 34.93 -40.77
C VAL A 116 54.91 34.41 -41.56
N CYS A 117 54.68 34.00 -42.80
CA CYS A 117 55.76 33.76 -43.74
C CYS A 117 56.49 35.09 -43.91
N ALA A 118 57.62 35.26 -43.22
CA ALA A 118 58.55 36.33 -43.51
C ALA A 118 58.97 36.15 -44.97
N ILE A 119 58.49 37.04 -45.85
CA ILE A 119 58.91 37.06 -47.25
C ILE A 119 60.30 37.68 -47.26
N THR A 120 61.33 36.84 -47.26
CA THR A 120 62.71 37.30 -47.46
C THR A 120 62.91 37.56 -48.95
N LEU A 121 63.07 38.83 -49.33
CA LEU A 121 63.41 39.19 -50.70
C LEU A 121 64.84 38.71 -51.00
N ARG A 122 65.13 38.32 -52.25
CA ARG A 122 66.46 37.85 -52.71
C ARG A 122 67.61 38.83 -52.39
N SER A 123 67.30 40.10 -52.11
CA SER A 123 68.23 41.12 -51.65
C SER A 123 68.61 41.04 -50.15
N GLY A 124 68.11 40.04 -49.42
CA GLY A 124 68.44 39.82 -48.00
C GLY A 124 67.83 40.83 -47.02
N LYS A 125 66.74 41.51 -47.39
CA LYS A 125 66.04 42.44 -46.49
C LYS A 125 64.71 41.84 -46.04
N GLU A 126 64.46 41.86 -44.73
CA GLU A 126 63.18 41.50 -44.13
C GLU A 126 62.26 42.71 -44.13
N LEU A 127 61.03 42.54 -44.63
CA LEU A 127 59.97 43.53 -44.48
C LEU A 127 59.42 43.41 -43.05
N GLN A 128 59.87 44.31 -42.17
CA GLN A 128 59.24 44.50 -40.87
C GLN A 128 57.88 45.18 -41.09
N GLN A 129 56.83 44.69 -40.43
CA GLN A 129 55.52 45.34 -40.42
C GLN A 129 55.57 46.69 -39.70
#